data_AF-A0A3L8R074-F1
#
_entry.id   AF-A0A3L8R074-F1
#
_cell.length_a   1.000
_cell.length_b   1.000
_cell.length_c   1.000
_cell.angle_alpha   90.00
_cell.angle_beta   90.00
_cell.angle_gamma   90.00
#
_symmetry.space_group_name_H-M   'P 1'
#
loop_
_entity.id
_entity.type
_entity.pdbx_description
1 polymer ?
#
loop_
_entity_poly.entity_id
_entity_poly.type
_entity_poly.pdbx_seq_one_letter_code
_entity_poly.pdbx_strand_id
1 'polypeptide(L)'
;MKKAAMPLNLPEGKRLAVNIGADFDAHAAWMGSFNLTSPSYLSRGEFGAEVGVPRILDLLRRHGIRATFCTPAHTMATFPEQFRTIVDAGHEIAAHGCYHEAVPTLDPAEERRLMEVTLQQHKKYVGVRPRGYRSLAWDFTALTPALLDEFGFDWDPSLGGRDFQPYHPRPVVTSTERTATPLGSRPSSSRFRCLGISTISRRPSTCPG
;
A
#
# COMPACT_ATOMS: atom_id res chain seq x y z
N MET A 1 18.40 10.45 22.89
CA MET A 1 18.58 9.01 22.61
C MET A 1 18.28 8.75 21.15
N LYS A 2 19.26 8.32 20.33
CA LYS A 2 19.00 7.89 18.95
C LYS A 2 18.19 6.60 19.02
N LYS A 3 16.92 6.64 18.62
CA LYS A 3 16.12 5.41 18.45
C LYS A 3 16.82 4.63 17.34
N ALA A 4 17.37 3.45 17.67
CA ALA A 4 18.05 2.63 16.67
C ALA A 4 17.06 2.35 15.52
N ALA A 5 17.49 2.62 14.29
CA ALA A 5 16.75 2.23 13.10
C ALA A 5 16.44 0.73 13.20
N MET A 6 15.23 0.30 12.82
CA MET A 6 14.90 -1.12 12.77
C MET A 6 15.85 -1.78 11.75
N PRO A 7 16.78 -2.65 12.17
CA PRO A 7 17.71 -3.25 11.23
C PRO A 7 16.94 -4.19 10.31
N LEU A 8 17.13 -4.02 9.00
CA LEU A 8 16.63 -4.95 8.02
C LEU A 8 17.36 -6.29 8.19
N ASN A 9 16.62 -7.39 8.26
CA ASN A 9 17.18 -8.73 8.23
C ASN A 9 17.58 -9.06 6.79
N LEU A 10 18.80 -8.69 6.40
CA LEU A 10 19.34 -8.96 5.08
C LEU A 10 20.03 -10.33 5.04
N PRO A 11 20.03 -11.01 3.87
CA PRO A 11 20.83 -12.22 3.68
C PRO A 11 22.32 -11.96 3.97
N GLU A 12 23.04 -13.03 4.32
CA GLU A 12 24.47 -12.95 4.63
C GLU A 12 25.26 -12.24 3.52
N GLY A 13 26.17 -11.34 3.93
CA GLY A 13 26.99 -10.54 3.02
C GLY A 13 26.25 -9.42 2.26
N LYS A 14 24.93 -9.28 2.41
CA LYS A 14 24.17 -8.17 1.78
C LYS A 14 24.09 -6.97 2.70
N ARG A 15 24.15 -5.78 2.08
CA ARG A 15 24.18 -4.48 2.78
C ARG A 15 23.06 -3.53 2.36
N LEU A 16 22.35 -3.87 1.29
CA LEU A 16 21.27 -3.08 0.70
C LEU A 16 20.21 -4.03 0.18
N ALA A 17 18.94 -3.67 0.39
CA ALA A 17 17.80 -4.25 -0.31
C ALA A 17 17.28 -3.24 -1.32
N VAL A 18 16.97 -3.69 -2.53
CA VAL A 18 16.33 -2.89 -3.57
C VAL A 18 15.02 -3.56 -3.91
N ASN A 19 13.92 -2.81 -3.84
CA ASN A 19 12.61 -3.25 -4.31
C ASN A 19 12.28 -2.51 -5.61
N ILE A 20 11.85 -3.24 -6.63
CA ILE A 20 11.32 -2.67 -7.87
C ILE A 20 9.81 -2.89 -7.85
N GLY A 21 9.07 -1.79 -7.75
CA GLY A 21 7.62 -1.76 -7.82
C GLY A 21 7.15 -1.18 -9.15
N ALA A 22 6.11 -1.77 -9.75
CA ALA A 22 5.42 -1.23 -10.91
C ALA A 22 3.92 -1.11 -10.62
N ASP A 23 3.35 0.05 -10.89
CA ASP A 23 1.91 0.28 -10.75
C ASP A 23 1.26 -0.06 -12.11
N PHE A 24 0.50 -1.14 -12.16
CA PHE A 24 -0.21 -1.55 -13.36
C PHE A 24 -1.60 -0.92 -13.38
N ASP A 25 -1.65 0.38 -13.64
CA ASP A 25 -2.90 1.15 -13.56
C ASP A 25 -3.76 1.06 -14.82
N ALA A 26 -3.14 1.10 -16.00
CA ALA A 26 -3.82 1.11 -17.29
C ALA A 26 -4.95 2.15 -17.37
N HIS A 27 -6.19 1.73 -17.68
CA HIS A 27 -7.35 2.63 -17.76
C HIS A 27 -7.69 3.27 -16.42
N ALA A 28 -7.44 2.59 -15.29
CA ALA A 28 -7.87 3.05 -13.98
C ALA A 28 -7.27 4.42 -13.63
N ALA A 29 -5.99 4.65 -13.92
CA ALA A 29 -5.36 5.96 -13.71
C ALA A 29 -6.09 7.10 -14.43
N TRP A 30 -6.44 6.92 -15.70
CA TRP A 30 -7.11 7.94 -16.50
C TRP A 30 -8.52 8.22 -16.01
N MET A 31 -9.29 7.18 -15.69
CA MET A 31 -10.69 7.33 -15.28
C MET A 31 -10.83 7.77 -13.82
N GLY A 32 -10.04 7.20 -12.91
CA GLY A 32 -10.11 7.45 -11.48
C GLY A 32 -9.40 8.74 -11.06
N SER A 33 -8.08 8.81 -11.28
CA SER A 33 -7.29 9.99 -10.86
C SER A 33 -7.60 11.23 -11.66
N PHE A 34 -7.63 11.08 -12.99
CA PHE A 34 -7.68 12.24 -13.87
C PHE A 34 -9.09 12.58 -14.33
N ASN A 35 -10.07 11.69 -14.11
CA ASN A 35 -11.44 11.85 -14.61
C ASN A 35 -11.48 12.09 -16.14
N LEU A 36 -10.61 11.38 -16.88
CA LEU A 36 -10.43 11.49 -18.33
C LEU A 36 -10.83 10.16 -19.00
N THR A 37 -11.99 10.16 -19.66
CA THR A 37 -12.61 8.95 -20.23
C THR A 37 -12.66 8.95 -21.76
N SER A 38 -12.08 9.95 -22.43
CA SER A 38 -12.09 9.97 -23.89
C SER A 38 -11.26 8.80 -24.45
N PRO A 39 -11.62 8.28 -25.65
CA PRO A 39 -10.87 7.19 -26.28
C PRO A 39 -9.36 7.46 -26.41
N SER A 40 -8.97 8.73 -26.58
CA SER A 40 -7.57 9.14 -26.68
C SER A 40 -6.77 8.98 -25.37
N TYR A 41 -7.41 9.09 -24.21
CA TYR A 41 -6.76 8.83 -22.93
C TYR A 41 -6.79 7.35 -22.57
N LEU A 42 -7.91 6.68 -22.80
CA LEU A 42 -8.04 5.25 -22.55
C LEU A 42 -7.04 4.44 -23.38
N SER A 43 -6.80 4.80 -24.65
CA SER A 43 -5.78 4.13 -25.47
C SER A 43 -4.35 4.21 -24.91
N ARG A 44 -4.05 5.23 -24.08
CA ARG A 44 -2.76 5.31 -23.36
C ARG A 44 -2.69 4.31 -22.22
N GLY A 45 -3.81 4.06 -21.55
CA GLY A 45 -3.93 3.00 -20.55
C GLY A 45 -3.82 1.61 -21.19
N GLU A 46 -4.47 1.40 -22.33
CA GLU A 46 -4.37 0.18 -23.14
C GLU A 46 -2.92 -0.09 -23.58
N PHE A 47 -2.21 0.93 -24.04
CA PHE A 47 -0.77 0.81 -24.33
C PHE A 47 0.03 0.31 -23.12
N GLY A 48 -0.30 0.77 -21.91
CA GLY A 48 0.34 0.31 -20.67
C GLY A 48 0.18 -1.21 -20.48
N ALA A 49 -1.01 -1.74 -20.73
CA ALA A 49 -1.30 -3.17 -20.64
C ALA A 49 -0.68 -3.96 -21.79
N GLU A 50 -0.97 -3.61 -23.04
CA GLU A 50 -0.64 -4.43 -24.21
C GLU A 50 0.82 -4.32 -24.64
N VAL A 51 1.48 -3.20 -24.35
CA VAL A 51 2.85 -2.92 -24.79
C VAL A 51 3.80 -2.71 -23.61
N GLY A 52 3.36 -1.98 -22.58
CA GLY A 52 4.16 -1.69 -21.39
C GLY A 52 4.50 -2.92 -20.57
N VAL A 53 3.48 -3.69 -20.17
CA VAL A 53 3.66 -4.90 -19.35
C VAL A 53 4.62 -5.90 -20.01
N PRO A 54 4.45 -6.31 -21.29
CA PRO A 54 5.40 -7.24 -21.92
C PRO A 54 6.85 -6.76 -21.93
N ARG A 55 7.08 -5.45 -22.14
CA ARG A 55 8.43 -4.86 -22.15
C ARG A 55 9.06 -4.87 -20.76
N ILE A 56 8.29 -4.55 -19.72
CA ILE A 56 8.75 -4.59 -18.33
C ILE A 56 9.07 -6.03 -17.92
N LEU A 57 8.18 -6.98 -18.21
CA LEU A 57 8.40 -8.39 -17.91
C LEU A 57 9.63 -8.95 -18.63
N ASP A 58 9.85 -8.61 -19.90
CA ASP A 58 11.06 -9.02 -20.62
C ASP A 58 12.34 -8.44 -19.99
N LEU A 59 12.33 -7.17 -19.60
CA LEU A 59 13.46 -6.53 -18.92
C LEU A 59 13.77 -7.22 -17.58
N LEU A 60 12.75 -7.44 -16.73
CA LEU A 60 12.90 -8.11 -15.44
C LEU A 60 13.44 -9.53 -15.61
N ARG A 61 12.92 -10.27 -16.59
CA ARG A 61 13.37 -11.63 -16.94
C ARG A 61 14.84 -11.64 -17.38
N ARG A 62 15.26 -10.73 -18.26
CA ARG A 62 16.66 -10.63 -18.74
C ARG A 62 17.67 -10.43 -17.60
N HIS A 63 17.25 -9.78 -16.52
CA HIS A 63 18.09 -9.54 -15.34
C HIS A 63 17.82 -10.52 -14.18
N GLY A 64 16.90 -11.47 -14.33
CA GLY A 64 16.54 -12.41 -13.26
C GLY A 64 15.94 -11.74 -12.03
N ILE A 65 15.25 -10.60 -12.21
CA ILE A 65 14.70 -9.80 -11.11
C ILE A 65 13.23 -10.15 -10.87
N ARG A 66 12.87 -10.34 -9.60
CA ARG A 66 11.47 -10.33 -9.14
C ARG A 66 11.08 -8.91 -8.76
N ALA A 67 9.91 -8.48 -9.23
CA ALA A 67 9.30 -7.20 -8.89
C ALA A 67 7.96 -7.40 -8.19
N THR A 68 7.42 -6.29 -7.66
CA THR A 68 6.06 -6.21 -7.11
C THR A 68 5.20 -5.39 -8.05
N PHE A 69 4.04 -5.91 -8.44
CA PHE A 69 3.05 -5.19 -9.24
C PHE A 69 1.89 -4.77 -8.35
N CYS A 70 1.68 -3.46 -8.21
CA CYS A 70 0.51 -2.91 -7.53
C CYS A 70 -0.56 -2.72 -8.60
N THR A 71 -1.69 -3.41 -8.50
CA THR A 71 -2.70 -3.44 -9.58
C THR A 71 -4.08 -3.10 -9.04
N PRO A 72 -4.78 -2.11 -9.61
CA PRO A 72 -6.16 -1.83 -9.25
C PRO A 72 -7.07 -2.99 -9.63
N ALA A 73 -8.11 -3.22 -8.82
CA ALA A 73 -9.04 -4.31 -9.06
C ALA A 73 -9.74 -4.23 -10.44
N HIS A 74 -10.06 -3.01 -10.89
CA HIS A 74 -10.56 -2.74 -12.23
C HIS A 74 -9.59 -3.27 -13.29
N THR A 75 -8.31 -2.98 -13.18
CA THR A 75 -7.30 -3.35 -14.18
C THR A 75 -7.12 -4.87 -14.28
N MET A 76 -7.19 -5.59 -13.16
CA MET A 76 -7.21 -7.07 -13.17
C MET A 76 -8.39 -7.62 -14.00
N ALA A 77 -9.56 -6.98 -13.90
CA ALA A 77 -10.76 -7.40 -14.61
C ALA A 77 -10.77 -6.98 -16.08
N THR A 78 -10.20 -5.81 -16.42
CA THR A 78 -10.14 -5.29 -17.78
C THR A 78 -9.08 -5.99 -18.64
N PHE A 79 -7.91 -6.28 -18.06
CA PHE A 79 -6.78 -6.87 -18.77
C PHE A 79 -6.35 -8.21 -18.14
N PRO A 80 -7.26 -9.21 -18.06
CA PRO A 80 -7.00 -10.44 -17.34
C PRO A 80 -5.87 -11.27 -17.97
N GLU A 81 -5.69 -11.18 -19.30
CA GLU A 81 -4.63 -11.91 -20.00
C GLU A 81 -3.25 -11.34 -19.66
N GLN A 82 -3.09 -10.02 -19.78
CA GLN A 82 -1.85 -9.31 -19.44
C GLN A 82 -1.54 -9.46 -17.95
N PHE A 83 -2.56 -9.32 -17.09
CA PHE A 83 -2.42 -9.54 -15.66
C PHE A 83 -1.93 -10.96 -15.35
N ARG A 84 -2.50 -11.98 -16.00
CA ARG A 84 -2.06 -13.38 -15.82
C ARG A 84 -0.60 -13.58 -16.20
N THR A 85 -0.09 -12.91 -17.24
CA THR A 85 1.35 -13.01 -17.58
C THR A 85 2.27 -12.53 -16.45
N ILE A 86 1.84 -11.55 -15.65
CA ILE A 86 2.60 -11.05 -14.49
C ILE A 86 2.61 -12.11 -13.38
N VAL A 87 1.46 -12.73 -13.12
CA VAL A 87 1.29 -13.79 -12.11
C VAL A 87 2.10 -15.03 -12.50
N ASP A 88 1.97 -15.49 -13.74
CA ASP A 88 2.68 -16.65 -14.28
C ASP A 88 4.21 -16.43 -14.31
N ALA A 89 4.63 -15.17 -14.51
CA ALA A 89 6.02 -14.77 -14.38
C ALA A 89 6.52 -14.81 -12.94
N GLY A 90 5.68 -15.05 -11.92
CA GLY A 90 6.06 -15.23 -10.52
C GLY A 90 6.42 -13.94 -9.78
N HIS A 91 5.83 -12.82 -10.19
CA HIS A 91 5.95 -11.53 -9.49
C HIS A 91 4.94 -11.42 -8.33
N GLU A 92 5.26 -10.62 -7.31
CA GLU A 92 4.31 -10.33 -6.23
C GLU A 92 3.20 -9.41 -6.74
N ILE A 93 1.95 -9.67 -6.34
CA ILE A 93 0.82 -8.77 -6.62
C ILE A 93 0.38 -8.10 -5.31
N ALA A 94 0.46 -6.77 -5.26
CA ALA A 94 0.00 -5.96 -4.15
C ALA A 94 -1.31 -5.24 -4.50
N ALA A 95 -2.09 -4.92 -3.47
CA ALA A 95 -3.35 -4.19 -3.62
C ALA A 95 -3.11 -2.74 -3.99
N HIS A 96 -3.91 -2.21 -4.92
CA HIS A 96 -3.84 -0.82 -5.35
C HIS A 96 -5.24 -0.23 -5.56
N GLY A 97 -6.10 -0.41 -4.55
CA GLY A 97 -7.52 -0.03 -4.55
C GLY A 97 -8.33 -0.65 -5.69
N CYS A 98 -9.43 0.01 -6.07
CA CYS A 98 -10.36 -0.53 -7.06
C CYS A 98 -10.25 0.14 -8.42
N TYR A 99 -10.38 1.45 -8.48
CA TYR A 99 -10.62 2.23 -9.70
C TYR A 99 -9.62 3.37 -9.90
N HIS A 100 -8.58 3.46 -9.09
CA HIS A 100 -7.78 4.68 -8.98
C HIS A 100 -8.56 5.86 -8.34
N GLU A 101 -9.43 5.56 -7.39
CA GLU A 101 -10.22 6.51 -6.60
C GLU A 101 -9.36 7.49 -5.79
N ALA A 102 -9.86 8.72 -5.61
CA ALA A 102 -9.24 9.72 -4.76
C ALA A 102 -9.54 9.44 -3.28
N VAL A 103 -8.71 8.59 -2.65
CA VAL A 103 -8.86 8.13 -1.26
C VAL A 103 -9.18 9.25 -0.26
N PRO A 104 -8.51 10.43 -0.28
CA PRO A 104 -8.79 11.51 0.68
C PRO A 104 -10.21 12.09 0.61
N THR A 105 -10.93 11.83 -0.48
CA THR A 105 -12.30 12.34 -0.71
C THR A 105 -13.38 11.34 -0.32
N LEU A 106 -13.00 10.10 -0.02
CA LEU A 106 -13.93 9.05 0.36
C LEU A 106 -14.45 9.29 1.77
N ASP A 107 -15.72 8.95 1.99
CA ASP A 107 -16.20 8.78 3.36
C ASP A 107 -15.64 7.47 3.97
N PRO A 108 -15.59 7.37 5.31
CA PRO A 108 -15.07 6.20 6.02
C PRO A 108 -15.71 4.86 5.63
N ALA A 109 -17.01 4.85 5.33
CA ALA A 109 -17.72 3.61 5.00
C ALA A 109 -17.36 3.15 3.60
N GLU A 110 -17.22 4.10 2.66
CA GLU A 110 -16.82 3.84 1.30
C GLU A 110 -15.36 3.39 1.20
N GLU A 111 -14.44 4.01 1.94
CA GLU A 111 -13.04 3.56 1.99
C GLU A 111 -12.93 2.10 2.45
N ARG A 112 -13.64 1.73 3.52
CA ARG A 112 -13.73 0.34 3.98
C ARG A 112 -14.33 -0.57 2.91
N ARG A 113 -15.46 -0.18 2.32
CA ARG A 113 -16.16 -0.98 1.31
C ARG A 113 -15.26 -1.25 0.11
N LEU A 114 -14.54 -0.25 -0.38
CA LEU A 114 -13.61 -0.40 -1.50
C LEU A 114 -12.43 -1.31 -1.14
N MET A 115 -11.92 -1.23 0.09
CA MET A 115 -10.88 -2.14 0.56
C MET A 115 -11.35 -3.60 0.62
N GLU A 116 -12.58 -3.84 1.07
CA GLU A 116 -13.22 -5.17 1.04
C GLU A 116 -13.37 -5.67 -0.41
N VAL A 117 -13.80 -4.82 -1.33
CA VAL A 117 -13.90 -5.15 -2.76
C VAL A 117 -12.52 -5.49 -3.32
N THR A 118 -11.48 -4.71 -3.03
CA THR A 118 -10.11 -5.00 -3.46
C THR A 118 -9.67 -6.38 -2.98
N LEU A 119 -9.89 -6.73 -1.70
CA LEU A 119 -9.56 -8.06 -1.18
C LEU A 119 -10.33 -9.19 -1.87
N GLN A 120 -11.62 -8.98 -2.17
CA GLN A 120 -12.43 -9.95 -2.91
C GLN A 120 -11.90 -10.17 -4.33
N GLN A 121 -11.51 -9.10 -5.03
CA GLN A 121 -10.95 -9.22 -6.38
C GLN A 121 -9.57 -9.89 -6.36
N HIS A 122 -8.72 -9.59 -5.38
CA HIS A 122 -7.46 -10.33 -5.20
C HIS A 122 -7.70 -11.82 -4.97
N LYS A 123 -8.66 -12.18 -4.10
CA LYS A 123 -9.02 -13.58 -3.90
C LYS A 123 -9.48 -14.25 -5.20
N LYS A 124 -10.23 -13.53 -6.04
CA LYS A 124 -10.73 -14.02 -7.33
C LYS A 124 -9.61 -14.23 -8.36
N TYR A 125 -8.72 -13.25 -8.54
CA TYR A 125 -7.75 -13.24 -9.64
C TYR A 125 -6.37 -13.80 -9.26
N VAL A 126 -6.00 -13.74 -7.99
CA VAL A 126 -4.67 -14.16 -7.49
C VAL A 126 -4.78 -15.40 -6.60
N GLY A 127 -5.94 -15.65 -5.99
CA GLY A 127 -6.17 -16.79 -5.10
C GLY A 127 -5.55 -16.66 -3.71
N VAL A 128 -4.65 -15.69 -3.52
CA VAL A 128 -4.02 -15.37 -2.24
C VAL A 128 -4.31 -13.93 -1.83
N ARG A 129 -4.33 -13.70 -0.52
CA ARG A 129 -4.49 -12.35 0.04
C ARG A 129 -3.23 -11.51 -0.26
N PRO A 130 -3.36 -10.25 -0.71
CA PRO A 130 -2.22 -9.38 -0.90
C PRO A 130 -1.57 -9.07 0.46
N ARG A 131 -0.24 -9.07 0.50
CA ARG A 131 0.52 -8.67 1.68
C ARG A 131 0.70 -7.15 1.74
N GLY A 132 0.92 -6.52 0.58
CA GLY A 132 1.08 -5.08 0.45
C GLY A 132 -0.19 -4.39 -0.01
N TYR A 133 -0.37 -3.16 0.46
CA TYR A 133 -1.31 -2.19 -0.11
C TYR A 133 -0.51 -0.96 -0.52
N ARG A 134 -0.78 -0.41 -1.69
CA ARG A 134 -0.28 0.88 -2.12
C ARG A 134 -1.47 1.79 -2.29
N SER A 135 -1.52 2.86 -1.50
CA SER A 135 -2.58 3.85 -1.70
C SER A 135 -2.42 4.57 -3.03
N LEU A 136 -3.57 4.86 -3.62
CA LEU A 136 -3.74 5.51 -4.90
C LEU A 136 -3.39 7.00 -4.72
N ALA A 137 -2.68 7.58 -5.69
CA ALA A 137 -2.14 8.95 -5.59
C ALA A 137 -1.22 9.22 -4.37
N TRP A 138 -0.69 8.16 -3.72
CA TRP A 138 0.22 8.25 -2.57
C TRP A 138 -0.31 9.02 -1.35
N ASP A 139 -1.62 8.99 -1.12
CA ASP A 139 -2.23 9.70 0.01
C ASP A 139 -3.17 8.83 0.84
N PHE A 140 -3.32 9.17 2.12
CA PHE A 140 -4.09 8.45 3.13
C PHE A 140 -5.20 9.32 3.71
N THR A 141 -6.30 8.70 4.13
CA THR A 141 -7.15 9.29 5.15
C THR A 141 -6.56 9.02 6.55
N ALA A 142 -7.09 9.67 7.58
CA ALA A 142 -6.76 9.32 8.96
C ALA A 142 -7.18 7.89 9.34
N LEU A 143 -8.08 7.27 8.56
CA LEU A 143 -8.62 5.94 8.79
C LEU A 143 -7.76 4.85 8.12
N THR A 144 -7.11 5.15 6.98
CA THR A 144 -6.38 4.16 6.17
C THR A 144 -5.45 3.26 7.00
N PRO A 145 -4.55 3.78 7.88
CA PRO A 145 -3.65 2.91 8.64
C PRO A 145 -4.36 1.89 9.53
N ALA A 146 -5.49 2.27 10.13
CA ALA A 146 -6.27 1.38 10.99
C ALA A 146 -6.96 0.28 10.17
N LEU A 147 -7.44 0.60 8.96
CA LEU A 147 -7.99 -0.40 8.06
C LEU A 147 -6.91 -1.36 7.55
N LEU A 148 -5.70 -0.86 7.23
CA LEU A 148 -4.58 -1.70 6.82
C LEU A 148 -4.27 -2.75 7.90
N ASP A 149 -4.18 -2.34 9.16
CA ASP A 149 -3.98 -3.25 10.30
C ASP A 149 -5.16 -4.24 10.45
N GLU A 150 -6.39 -3.76 10.39
CA GLU A 150 -7.60 -4.58 10.56
C GLU A 150 -7.73 -5.67 9.49
N PHE A 151 -7.47 -5.31 8.22
CA PHE A 151 -7.49 -6.24 7.10
C PHE A 151 -6.18 -7.04 6.94
N GLY A 152 -5.23 -6.82 7.85
CA GLY A 152 -4.01 -7.60 8.03
C GLY A 152 -2.91 -7.35 7.01
N PHE A 153 -2.86 -6.17 6.38
CA PHE A 153 -1.75 -5.83 5.47
C PHE A 153 -0.41 -5.74 6.22
N ASP A 154 0.65 -6.20 5.57
CA ASP A 154 1.99 -6.27 6.16
C ASP A 154 2.81 -5.00 5.91
N TRP A 155 2.56 -4.32 4.78
CA TRP A 155 3.34 -3.17 4.35
C TRP A 155 2.56 -2.23 3.43
N ASP A 156 2.97 -0.95 3.43
CA ASP A 156 2.55 0.08 2.48
C ASP A 156 3.76 0.94 2.06
N PRO A 157 3.90 1.30 0.77
CA PRO A 157 5.00 2.13 0.27
C PRO A 157 4.58 3.58 -0.06
N SER A 158 3.38 4.01 0.33
CA SER A 158 2.79 5.29 -0.12
C SER A 158 3.27 6.50 0.68
N LEU A 159 3.79 6.30 1.90
CA LEU A 159 4.25 7.41 2.72
C LEU A 159 5.75 7.71 2.57
N GLY A 160 6.09 9.00 2.49
CA GLY A 160 7.46 9.50 2.31
C GLY A 160 8.19 9.93 3.59
N GLY A 161 7.87 9.37 4.76
CA GLY A 161 8.44 9.83 6.05
C GLY A 161 9.91 9.45 6.32
N ARG A 162 10.53 8.66 5.42
CA ARG A 162 11.91 8.17 5.48
C ARG A 162 12.46 7.94 4.08
N ASP A 163 13.79 8.03 3.92
CA ASP A 163 14.45 7.83 2.62
C ASP A 163 14.60 6.34 2.26
N PHE A 164 15.33 5.57 3.10
CA PHE A 164 15.75 4.19 2.79
C PHE A 164 15.47 3.20 3.93
N GLN A 165 14.66 3.59 4.91
CA GLN A 165 14.36 2.77 6.08
C GLN A 165 12.85 2.64 6.25
N PRO A 166 12.30 1.41 6.33
CA PRO A 166 10.93 1.21 6.74
C PRO A 166 10.70 1.80 8.13
N TYR A 167 9.48 2.27 8.36
CA TYR A 167 9.09 2.83 9.65
C TYR A 167 7.60 2.58 9.88
N HIS A 168 7.21 2.64 11.15
CA HIS A 168 5.79 2.70 11.51
C HIS A 168 5.37 4.17 11.53
N PRO A 169 4.44 4.61 10.65
CA PRO A 169 3.93 5.96 10.68
C PRO A 169 3.22 6.23 12.01
N ARG A 170 3.29 7.47 12.46
CA ARG A 170 2.56 7.91 13.66
C ARG A 170 1.25 8.53 13.21
N PRO A 171 0.12 8.24 13.89
CA PRO A 171 -1.10 9.01 13.69
C PRO A 171 -0.83 10.50 13.97
N VAL A 172 -1.30 11.37 13.08
CA VAL A 172 -1.19 12.83 13.23
C VAL A 172 -2.58 13.41 13.37
N VAL A 173 -2.81 14.15 14.45
CA VAL A 173 -4.01 15.00 14.58
C VAL A 173 -3.65 16.37 14.04
N THR A 174 -4.33 16.80 12.97
CA THR A 174 -4.12 18.12 12.39
C THR A 174 -4.81 19.18 13.25
N SER A 175 -4.03 19.99 13.96
CA SER A 175 -4.52 21.18 14.66
C SER A 175 -4.03 22.43 13.94
N THR A 176 -4.94 23.29 13.50
CA THR A 176 -4.64 24.63 12.95
C THR A 176 -5.00 25.67 14.00
N GLU A 177 -4.53 26.92 13.93
CA GLU A 177 -4.97 27.97 14.88
C GLU A 177 -6.50 28.13 14.97
N ARG A 178 -7.22 27.74 13.90
CA ARG A 178 -8.69 27.75 13.85
C ARG A 178 -9.35 26.58 14.58
N THR A 179 -8.62 25.50 14.83
CA THR A 179 -9.07 24.27 15.49
C THR A 179 -8.27 23.90 16.75
N ALA A 180 -7.23 24.67 17.08
CA ALA A 180 -6.35 24.43 18.21
C ALA A 180 -6.88 25.13 19.48
N THR A 181 -6.82 24.42 20.60
CA THR A 181 -6.76 25.07 21.92
C THR A 181 -5.45 25.88 21.98
N PRO A 182 -5.43 27.11 22.53
CA PRO A 182 -4.23 27.95 22.52
C PRO A 182 -3.01 27.22 23.08
N LEU A 183 -1.91 27.25 22.32
CA LEU A 183 -0.60 26.76 22.75
C LEU A 183 -0.20 27.46 24.06
N GLY A 184 -0.31 26.74 25.18
CA GLY A 184 0.00 27.25 26.52
C GLY A 184 -1.05 26.96 27.59
N SER A 185 -2.28 26.58 27.22
CA SER A 185 -3.31 26.22 28.21
C SER A 185 -3.27 24.72 28.52
N ARG A 186 -2.38 24.30 29.43
CA ARG A 186 -2.59 23.04 30.13
C ARG A 186 -3.87 23.17 30.95
N PRO A 187 -4.88 22.29 30.81
CA PRO A 187 -5.94 22.23 31.81
C PRO A 187 -5.29 21.82 33.13
N SER A 188 -5.38 22.69 34.14
CA SER A 188 -5.00 22.35 35.49
C SER A 188 -5.96 21.24 35.95
N SER A 189 -5.39 20.16 36.48
CA SER A 189 -6.07 18.99 37.06
C SER A 189 -6.69 17.95 36.10
N SER A 190 -5.90 16.93 35.76
CA SER A 190 -6.27 15.56 36.11
C SER A 190 -5.01 14.69 36.12
N ARG A 191 -4.83 13.94 37.20
CA ARG A 191 -3.71 13.01 37.38
C ARG A 191 -3.91 11.83 36.43
N PHE A 192 -3.41 11.89 35.21
CA PHE A 192 -3.11 10.67 34.47
C PHE A 192 -1.70 10.21 34.86
N ARG A 193 -1.70 9.21 35.75
CA ARG A 193 -0.52 8.39 36.04
C ARG A 193 0.09 7.93 34.72
N CYS A 194 1.40 8.09 34.60
CA CYS A 194 2.22 7.23 33.78
C CYS A 194 1.95 5.79 34.27
N LEU A 195 1.06 5.06 33.60
CA LEU A 195 0.98 3.62 33.75
C LEU A 195 2.14 3.06 32.92
N GLY A 196 3.05 2.45 33.66
CA GLY A 196 4.32 1.99 33.17
C GLY A 196 4.21 0.91 32.12
N ILE A 197 5.33 0.82 31.40
CA ILE A 197 5.86 -0.36 30.74
C ILE A 197 5.30 -1.62 31.41
N SER A 198 4.31 -2.23 30.77
CA SER A 198 3.91 -3.61 31.03
C SER A 198 4.43 -4.41 29.85
N THR A 199 5.54 -5.08 30.09
CA THR A 199 6.12 -6.13 29.26
C THR A 199 5.03 -7.13 28.84
N ILE A 200 4.62 -7.11 27.57
CA ILE A 200 3.97 -8.27 26.96
C ILE A 200 5.08 -9.26 26.59
N SER A 201 5.22 -10.24 27.47
CA SER A 201 5.98 -11.47 27.28
C SER A 201 5.55 -12.14 25.97
N ARG A 202 6.52 -12.39 25.09
CA ARG A 202 6.38 -13.32 23.96
C ARG A 202 6.20 -14.73 24.52
N ARG A 203 5.12 -15.43 24.16
CA ARG A 203 5.11 -16.90 24.20
C ARG A 203 5.71 -17.43 22.89
N PRO A 204 6.61 -18.42 22.93
CA PRO A 204 7.06 -19.13 21.73
C PRO A 204 5.93 -20.05 21.25
N SER A 205 5.56 -19.97 19.97
CA SER A 205 4.77 -21.01 19.30
C SER A 205 5.73 -22.10 18.82
N THR A 206 5.75 -23.21 19.54
CA THR A 206 6.29 -24.48 19.06
C THR A 206 5.28 -25.11 18.10
N CYS A 207 5.66 -25.31 16.84
CA CYS A 207 4.99 -26.26 15.95
C CYS A 207 5.44 -27.68 16.29
N PRO A 208 4.53 -28.67 16.41
CA PRO A 208 4.90 -30.08 16.36
C PRO A 208 4.77 -30.63 14.93
N GLY A 209 5.78 -31.41 14.51
CA GLY A 209 5.69 -32.50 13.54
C GLY A 209 5.49 -32.15 12.08
#